data_AF-A0A3C0G9H8-F1
#
_entry.id   AF-A0A3C0G9H8-F1
#
_cell.length_a   1.000
_cell.length_b   1.000
_cell.length_c   1.000
_cell.angle_alpha   90.00
_cell.angle_beta   90.00
_cell.angle_gamma   90.00
#
_symmetry.space_group_name_H-M   'P 1'
#
loop_
_entity.id
_entity.type
_entity.pdbx_description
1 polymer ?
#
loop_
_entity_poly.entity_id
_entity_poly.type
_entity_poly.pdbx_seq_one_letter_code
_entity_poly.pdbx_strand_id
1 'polypeptide(L)' 'MKVLYIGCYRDGTGWGNAAIDYILSLDAVGVDVVPRAIKLNNKQVELPSRIVELENKSSSGCDVCIQ' A
#
# COMPACT_ATOMS: atom_id res chain seq x y z
N MET A 1 -4.55 -15.09 -3.90
CA MET A 1 -5.54 -14.00 -3.88
C MET A 1 -4.78 -12.70 -4.05
N LYS A 2 -5.19 -11.90 -5.03
CA LYS A 2 -4.57 -10.63 -5.37
C LYS A 2 -5.42 -9.48 -4.86
N VAL A 3 -4.82 -8.59 -4.08
CA VAL A 3 -5.52 -7.51 -3.38
C VAL A 3 -5.03 -6.17 -3.90
N LEU A 4 -5.94 -5.36 -4.41
CA LEU A 4 -5.71 -3.93 -4.62
C LEU A 4 -5.92 -3.22 -3.28
N TYR A 5 -4.88 -2.59 -2.75
CA TYR A 5 -4.97 -1.79 -1.54
C TYR A 5 -4.89 -0.30 -1.88
N ILE A 6 -5.91 0.47 -1.55
CA ILE A 6 -5.96 1.92 -1.81
C ILE A 6 -5.95 2.65 -0.48
N GLY A 7 -5.01 3.57 -0.26
CA GLY A 7 -4.96 4.27 1.04
C GLY A 7 -4.00 5.45 1.08
N CYS A 8 -4.06 6.23 2.16
CA CYS A 8 -3.25 7.44 2.32
C CYS A 8 -1.86 7.18 2.92
N TYR A 9 -1.23 6.06 2.54
CA TYR A 9 0.02 5.58 3.14
C TYR A 9 1.25 6.43 2.79
N ARG A 10 1.14 7.38 1.86
CA ARG A 10 2.19 8.34 1.48
C ARG A 10 2.06 9.72 2.14
N ASP A 11 1.14 9.89 3.09
CA ASP A 11 0.85 11.21 3.67
C ASP A 11 1.67 11.57 4.91
N GLY A 12 2.46 10.63 5.44
CA GLY A 12 3.32 10.85 6.62
C GLY A 12 2.52 11.19 7.88
N THR A 13 1.37 10.52 8.06
CA THR A 13 0.48 10.64 9.22
C THR A 13 0.44 9.31 9.99
N GLY A 14 -0.12 9.31 11.20
CA GLY A 14 -0.34 8.06 11.95
C GLY A 14 -1.22 7.06 11.19
N TRP A 15 -2.24 7.55 10.47
CA TRP A 15 -3.08 6.73 9.59
C TRP A 15 -2.30 6.18 8.40
N GLY A 16 -1.39 6.99 7.84
CA GLY A 16 -0.50 6.55 6.77
C GLY A 16 0.42 5.42 7.22
N ASN A 17 0.99 5.53 8.43
CA ASN A 17 1.82 4.47 9.01
C ASN A 17 1.01 3.19 9.27
N ALA A 18 -0.19 3.29 9.83
CA ALA A 18 -1.07 2.13 10.02
C ALA A 18 -1.41 1.44 8.68
N ALA A 19 -1.60 2.22 7.61
CA ALA A 19 -1.80 1.68 6.27
C ALA A 19 -0.55 0.96 5.72
N ILE A 20 0.66 1.51 5.94
CA ILE A 20 1.92 0.83 5.62
C ILE A 20 2.00 -0.52 6.35
N ASP A 21 1.77 -0.53 7.67
CA ASP A 21 1.83 -1.74 8.48
C ASP A 21 0.83 -2.80 8.00
N TYR A 22 -0.35 -2.36 7.57
CA TYR A 22 -1.36 -3.27 7.05
C TYR A 22 -0.95 -3.87 5.69
N ILE A 23 -0.41 -3.07 4.78
CA ILE A 23 0.15 -3.56 3.50
C ILE A 23 1.25 -4.59 3.76
N LEU A 24 2.18 -4.29 4.66
CA LEU A 24 3.28 -5.20 4.99
C LEU A 24 2.79 -6.48 5.68
N SER A 25 1.75 -6.38 6.52
CA SER A 25 1.13 -7.55 7.15
C SER A 25 0.50 -8.49 6.13
N LEU A 26 -0.17 -7.95 5.10
CA LEU A 26 -0.71 -8.73 3.98
C LEU A 26 0.40 -9.41 3.17
N ASP A 27 1.45 -8.67 2.82
CA ASP A 27 2.61 -9.22 2.10
C ASP A 27 3.32 -10.33 2.91
N ALA A 28 3.48 -10.13 4.22
CA ALA A 28 4.16 -11.08 5.11
C ALA A 28 3.45 -12.45 5.19
N VAL A 29 2.13 -12.50 5.01
CA VAL A 29 1.35 -13.75 4.99
C VAL A 29 1.14 -14.30 3.57
N GLY A 30 1.81 -13.74 2.56
CA GLY A 30 1.80 -14.22 1.18
C GLY A 30 0.60 -13.76 0.34
N VAL A 31 -0.14 -12.74 0.77
CA VAL A 31 -1.16 -12.11 -0.08
C VAL A 31 -0.46 -11.30 -1.17
N ASP A 32 -0.90 -11.44 -2.43
CA ASP A 32 -0.39 -10.63 -3.52
C ASP A 32 -1.01 -9.23 -3.47
N VAL A 33 -0.52 -8.41 -2.54
CA VAL A 33 -0.99 -7.03 -2.35
C VAL A 33 -0.32 -6.10 -3.36
N VAL A 34 -1.13 -5.21 -3.93
CA VAL A 34 -0.77 -4.17 -4.89
C VAL A 34 -1.25 -2.82 -4.34
N PRO A 35 -0.39 -2.06 -3.64
CA PRO A 35 -0.78 -0.80 -3.03
C PRO A 35 -0.83 0.35 -4.04
N ARG A 36 -1.80 1.25 -3.86
CA ARG A 36 -1.95 2.52 -4.60
C ARG A 36 -2.27 3.66 -3.63
N ALA A 37 -1.40 4.65 -3.60
CA ALA A 37 -1.55 5.76 -2.69
C ALA A 37 -2.59 6.77 -3.20
N ILE A 38 -3.47 7.19 -2.30
CA ILE A 38 -4.18 8.47 -2.44
C ILE A 38 -3.40 9.49 -1.61
N LYS A 39 -3.18 10.66 -2.21
CA LYS A 39 -2.34 11.72 -1.65
C LYS A 39 -3.22 12.90 -1.29
N LEU A 40 -3.30 13.25 -0.01
CA LEU A 40 -4.12 14.37 0.48
C LEU A 40 -3.28 15.59 0.89
N ASN A 41 -1.95 15.48 0.79
CA ASN A 41 -1.02 16.56 1.09
C ASN A 41 0.25 16.52 0.22
N ASN A 42 1.08 17.55 0.31
CA ASN A 42 2.31 17.67 -0.47
C ASN A 42 3.58 17.16 0.26
N LYS A 43 3.47 16.50 1.43
CA LYS A 43 4.64 16.03 2.19
C LYS A 43 5.37 14.91 1.46
N GLN A 44 6.69 14.94 1.36
CA GLN A 44 7.43 13.76 0.94
C GLN A 44 7.87 12.96 2.15
N VAL A 45 7.57 11.66 2.14
CA VAL A 45 7.94 10.72 3.20
C VAL A 45 8.77 9.61 2.59
N GLU A 46 9.79 9.22 3.33
CA GLU A 46 10.53 8.01 3.05
C GLU A 46 9.67 6.80 3.40
N LEU A 47 9.56 5.85 2.45
CA LEU A 47 8.80 4.63 2.64
C LEU A 47 9.75 3.45 2.84
N PRO A 48 9.31 2.37 3.52
CA PRO A 48 10.01 1.10 3.47
C PRO A 48 10.22 0.66 2.02
N SER A 49 11.42 0.16 1.69
CA SER A 49 11.78 -0.30 0.34
C SER A 49 10.76 -1.29 -0.23
N ARG A 50 10.24 -2.17 0.62
CA ARG A 50 9.23 -3.16 0.24
C ARG A 50 7.94 -2.54 -0.28
N ILE A 51 7.48 -1.42 0.28
CA ILE A 51 6.29 -0.73 -0.24
C ILE A 51 6.54 -0.25 -1.68
N VAL A 52 7.72 0.31 -1.94
CA VAL A 52 8.11 0.79 -3.28
C VAL A 52 8.18 -0.38 -4.28
N GLU A 53 8.69 -1.54 -3.86
CA GLU A 53 8.67 -2.75 -4.68
C GLU A 53 7.25 -3.21 -5.02
N LEU A 54 6.35 -3.25 -4.02
CA LEU A 54 4.97 -3.68 -4.19
C LEU A 54 4.17 -2.76 -5.11
N GLU A 55 4.42 -1.45 -5.09
CA GLU A 55 3.76 -0.49 -5.96
C GLU A 55 4.01 -0.75 -7.45
N ASN A 56 5.17 -1.29 -7.80
CA ASN A 56 5.54 -1.59 -9.19
C ASN A 56 4.73 -2.76 -9.79
N LYS A 57 3.99 -3.52 -8.96
CA LYS A 57 3.12 -4.59 -9.46
C LYS A 57 1.96 -4.02 -10.26
N SER A 58 1.50 -4.77 -11.27
CA SER A 58 0.29 -4.42 -12.02
C SER A 58 -0.96 -4.57 -11.14
N SER A 59 -1.86 -3.59 -11.19
CA SER A 59 -3.17 -3.62 -10.53
C SER A 59 -4.24 -4.37 -11.33
N SER A 60 -3.94 -4.84 -12.55
CA SER A 60 -4.90 -5.62 -13.35
C SER A 60 -5.14 -7.00 -12.72
N GLY A 61 -6.40 -7.47 -12.78
CA GLY A 61 -6.78 -8.79 -12.31
C GLY A 61 -6.72 -8.98 -10.79
N CYS A 62 -6.94 -7.92 -10.00
CA CYS A 62 -7.11 -8.07 -8.56
C CYS A 62 -8.47 -8.70 -8.24
N ASP A 63 -8.51 -9.59 -7.25
CA ASP A 63 -9.70 -10.31 -6.81
C ASP A 63 -10.52 -9.47 -5.81
N VAL A 64 -9.83 -8.68 -4.98
CA VAL A 64 -10.39 -7.91 -3.87
C VAL A 64 -9.82 -6.50 -3.86
N CYS A 65 -10.66 -5.51 -3.55
CA CYS A 65 -10.26 -4.14 -3.26
C CYS A 65 -10.45 -3.84 -1.77
N ILE A 66 -9.44 -3.25 -1.12
CA ILE A 66 -9.49 -2.75 0.26
C ILE A 66 -9.18 -1.25 0.21
N GLN A 67 -10.07 -0.42 0.79
CA GLN A 67 -9.96 1.04 0.86
C GLN A 67 -10.33 1.54 2.25
#